data_AF-A0A963XMV1-F1
#
_entry.id   AF-A0A963XMV1-F1
#
_cell.length_a   1.000
_cell.length_b   1.000
_cell.length_c   1.000
_cell.angle_alpha   90.00
_cell.angle_beta   90.00
_cell.angle_gamma   90.00
#
_symmetry.space_group_name_H-M   'P 1'
#
loop_
_entity.id
_entity.type
_entity.pdbx_description
1 polymer ?
#
loop_
_entity_poly.entity_id
_entity_poly.type
_entity_poly.pdbx_seq_one_letter_code
_entity_poly.pdbx_strand_id
1 'polypeptide(L)'
;MRKPATLIMVIAVALSLAGCAKIRDSKINPFNWFGRSKEGPAQVIETASGIPNDPRLLVAEVTALEVARIPGGAIVRANGLPPTQGWWKAELVAENGGKPV
;
A
#
# COMPACT_ATOMS: atom_id res chain seq x y z
N MET A 1 7.73 56.92 6.38
CA MET A 1 6.75 56.14 5.60
C MET A 1 7.39 54.81 5.17
N ARG A 2 7.28 53.74 5.96
CA ARG A 2 7.88 52.41 5.67
C ARG A 2 6.90 51.22 5.76
N LYS A 3 5.65 51.49 6.15
CA LYS A 3 4.64 50.47 6.45
C LYS A 3 4.11 49.64 5.25
N PRO A 4 4.00 50.16 4.00
CA PRO A 4 3.42 49.36 2.91
C PRO A 4 4.37 48.26 2.41
N ALA A 5 5.68 48.52 2.38
CA ALA A 5 6.68 47.53 1.95
C ALA A 5 6.79 46.35 2.92
N THR A 6 6.74 46.61 4.23
CA THR A 6 6.76 45.56 5.25
C THR A 6 5.49 44.70 5.19
N LEU A 7 4.33 45.32 4.95
CA LEU A 7 3.06 44.59 4.80
C LEU A 7 3.07 43.66 3.57
N ILE A 8 3.55 44.15 2.42
CA ILE A 8 3.67 43.35 1.19
C ILE A 8 4.63 42.18 1.39
N MET A 9 5.75 42.40 2.10
CA MET A 9 6.72 41.33 2.39
C MET A 9 6.13 40.25 3.30
N VAL A 10 5.39 40.62 4.35
CA VAL A 10 4.73 39.66 5.26
C VAL A 10 3.69 38.84 4.49
N ILE A 11 2.90 39.47 3.63
CA ILE A 11 1.91 38.80 2.80
C ILE A 11 2.60 37.82 1.83
N ALA A 12 3.65 38.26 1.14
CA ALA A 12 4.40 37.41 0.21
C ALA A 12 4.99 36.16 0.89
N VAL A 13 5.55 36.31 2.10
CA VAL A 13 6.09 35.19 2.88
C VAL A 13 4.97 34.23 3.30
N ALA A 14 3.84 34.75 3.78
CA ALA A 14 2.70 33.92 4.18
C ALA A 14 2.12 33.09 3.01
N LEU A 15 1.98 33.69 1.82
CA LEU A 15 1.54 32.97 0.62
C LEU A 15 2.55 31.91 0.17
N SER A 16 3.85 32.17 0.32
CA SER A 16 4.91 31.22 -0.05
C SER A 16 4.90 29.98 0.85
N LEU A 17 4.73 30.16 2.17
CA LEU A 17 4.64 29.04 3.13
C LEU A 17 3.37 28.21 2.90
N ALA A 18 2.24 28.83 2.56
CA ALA A 18 1.01 28.13 2.23
C ALA A 18 1.12 27.28 0.94
N GLY A 19 1.94 27.71 -0.03
CA GLY A 19 2.20 27.00 -1.28
C GLY A 19 2.94 25.66 -1.10
N CYS A 20 3.87 25.59 -0.14
CA CYS A 20 4.64 24.37 0.14
C CYS A 20 3.77 23.22 0.68
N ALA A 21 2.72 23.53 1.45
CA ALA A 21 1.78 22.52 1.94
C ALA A 21 1.04 21.83 0.78
N LYS A 22 0.67 22.58 -0.28
CA LYS A 22 0.01 22.01 -1.46
C LYS A 22 0.93 21.10 -2.28
N ILE A 23 2.23 21.40 -2.34
CA ILE A 23 3.22 20.59 -3.04
C ILE A 23 3.41 19.24 -2.35
N ARG A 24 3.40 19.21 -1.00
CA ARG A 24 3.50 17.98 -0.21
C ARG A 24 2.41 16.96 -0.58
N ASP A 25 1.18 17.43 -0.78
CA ASP A 25 0.03 16.59 -1.14
C ASP A 25 -0.17 16.43 -2.67
N SER A 26 0.74 16.95 -3.49
CA SER A 26 0.61 16.93 -4.95
C SER A 26 1.09 15.61 -5.57
N LYS A 27 0.57 15.32 -6.78
CA LYS A 27 1.02 14.22 -7.64
C LYS A 27 2.43 14.41 -8.23
N ILE A 28 3.05 15.57 -8.02
CA ILE A 28 4.44 15.87 -8.41
C ILE A 28 5.43 15.43 -7.31
N ASN A 29 4.97 15.16 -6.09
CA ASN A 29 5.82 14.71 -5.01
C ASN A 29 6.24 13.24 -5.21
N PRO A 30 7.53 12.93 -5.43
CA PRO A 30 7.99 11.56 -5.68
C PRO A 30 7.70 10.61 -4.52
N PHE A 31 7.57 11.11 -3.30
CA PHE A 31 7.16 10.29 -2.14
C PHE A 31 5.69 9.82 -2.22
N ASN A 32 4.82 10.52 -2.95
CA ASN A 32 3.42 10.12 -3.16
C ASN A 32 3.26 9.13 -4.33
N TRP A 33 4.24 9.00 -5.22
CA TRP A 33 4.24 7.97 -6.27
C TRP A 33 4.41 6.56 -5.72
N PHE A 34 5.14 6.44 -4.60
CA PHE A 34 5.18 5.21 -3.82
C PHE A 34 3.92 5.17 -2.96
N GLY A 35 2.89 4.52 -3.52
CA GLY A 35 1.55 4.45 -2.94
C GLY A 35 1.57 4.01 -1.47
N ARG A 36 0.82 4.73 -0.64
CA ARG A 36 0.58 4.36 0.75
C ARG A 36 -0.30 3.11 0.76
N SER A 37 0.03 2.12 1.58
CA SER A 37 -0.84 0.96 1.82
C SER A 37 -2.22 1.47 2.26
N LYS A 38 -3.25 1.18 1.46
CA LYS A 38 -4.64 1.43 1.86
C LYS A 38 -5.21 0.11 2.34
N GLU A 39 -5.64 0.08 3.59
CA GLU A 39 -6.51 -0.97 4.10
C GLU A 39 -7.86 -0.85 3.37
N GLY A 40 -8.27 -1.93 2.71
CA GLY A 40 -9.55 -2.04 2.02
C GLY A 40 -10.25 -3.31 2.47
N PRO A 41 -11.60 -3.37 2.42
CA PRO A 41 -12.32 -4.56 2.82
C PRO A 41 -11.89 -5.74 1.96
N ALA A 42 -11.40 -6.80 2.59
CA ALA A 42 -11.12 -8.06 1.92
C ALA A 42 -12.45 -8.64 1.41
N GLN A 43 -12.63 -8.72 0.10
CA GLN A 43 -13.75 -9.47 -0.46
C GLN A 43 -13.44 -10.96 -0.27
N VAL A 44 -14.15 -11.61 0.66
CA VAL A 44 -14.07 -13.05 0.85
C VAL A 44 -14.74 -13.70 -0.35
N ILE A 45 -13.93 -14.12 -1.31
CA ILE A 45 -14.38 -15.00 -2.39
C ILE A 45 -14.44 -16.40 -1.77
N GLU A 46 -15.65 -16.94 -1.58
CA GLU A 46 -15.88 -18.32 -1.08
C GLU A 46 -15.42 -19.42 -2.06
N THR A 47 -14.90 -19.04 -3.22
CA THR A 47 -14.52 -19.95 -4.29
C THR A 47 -13.09 -20.44 -4.10
N ALA A 48 -12.89 -21.75 -4.30
CA ALA A 48 -11.60 -22.45 -4.37
C ALA A 48 -10.47 -21.58 -4.91
N SER A 49 -9.25 -21.79 -4.38
CA SER A 49 -8.00 -21.00 -4.44
C SER A 49 -7.58 -20.28 -5.75
N GLY A 50 -8.40 -20.24 -6.81
CA GLY A 50 -8.11 -19.66 -8.12
C GLY A 50 -7.11 -20.50 -8.93
N ILE A 51 -6.62 -21.59 -8.34
CA ILE A 51 -5.57 -22.43 -8.87
C ILE A 51 -6.19 -23.70 -9.46
N PRO A 52 -5.84 -24.05 -10.72
CA PRO A 52 -6.19 -25.35 -11.28
C PRO A 52 -5.66 -26.49 -10.40
N ASN A 53 -6.55 -27.41 -10.01
CA ASN A 53 -6.19 -28.65 -9.30
C ASN A 53 -5.67 -28.48 -7.84
N ASP A 54 -5.91 -27.33 -7.20
CA ASP A 54 -5.72 -27.19 -5.76
C ASP A 54 -7.06 -27.18 -5.03
N PRO A 55 -7.41 -28.23 -4.26
CA PRO A 55 -8.67 -28.31 -3.54
C PRO A 55 -8.70 -27.50 -2.23
N ARG A 56 -7.60 -26.82 -1.86
CA ARG A 56 -7.55 -26.02 -0.63
C ARG A 56 -8.45 -24.78 -0.73
N LEU A 57 -8.89 -24.31 0.43
CA LEU A 57 -9.56 -23.02 0.59
C LEU A 57 -8.53 -21.89 0.75
N LEU A 58 -8.93 -20.68 0.36
CA LEU A 58 -8.18 -19.47 0.71
C LEU A 58 -8.21 -19.25 2.23
N VAL A 59 -7.17 -18.59 2.74
CA VAL A 59 -7.14 -18.16 4.14
C VAL A 59 -8.23 -17.12 4.38
N ALA A 60 -8.92 -17.19 5.51
CA ALA A 60 -10.08 -16.34 5.77
C ALA A 60 -9.67 -14.87 5.99
N GLU A 61 -8.55 -14.66 6.69
CA GLU A 61 -8.03 -13.31 6.95
C GLU A 61 -6.49 -13.31 6.89
N VAL A 62 -5.90 -12.26 6.32
CA VAL A 62 -4.46 -12.00 6.36
C VAL A 62 -4.18 -10.98 7.45
N THR A 63 -3.63 -11.42 8.58
CA THR A 63 -3.40 -10.59 9.77
C THR A 63 -2.11 -9.78 9.71
N ALA A 64 -1.15 -10.21 8.90
CA ALA A 64 0.05 -9.44 8.61
C ALA A 64 0.53 -9.73 7.19
N LEU A 65 1.02 -8.70 6.51
CA LEU A 65 1.64 -8.80 5.19
C LEU A 65 2.86 -7.88 5.14
N GLU A 66 4.00 -8.43 4.72
CA GLU A 66 5.24 -7.71 4.54
C GLU A 66 5.82 -8.02 3.17
N VAL A 67 6.28 -6.96 2.48
CA VAL A 67 6.99 -7.07 1.21
C VAL A 67 8.37 -6.45 1.39
N ALA A 68 9.37 -7.30 1.62
CA ALA A 68 10.76 -6.90 1.81
C ALA A 68 11.48 -6.85 0.45
N ARG A 69 11.87 -5.66 0.02
CA ARG A 69 12.60 -5.47 -1.25
C ARG A 69 14.06 -5.92 -1.08
N ILE A 70 14.57 -6.65 -2.06
CA ILE A 70 15.96 -7.11 -2.12
C ILE A 70 16.54 -6.81 -3.51
N PRO A 71 17.87 -6.68 -3.65
CA PRO A 71 18.48 -6.66 -4.98
C PRO A 71 18.04 -7.91 -5.76
N GLY A 72 17.39 -7.71 -6.91
CA GLY A 72 16.85 -8.79 -7.74
C GLY A 72 15.35 -9.09 -7.56
N GLY A 73 14.65 -8.46 -6.61
CA GLY A 73 13.20 -8.63 -6.49
C GLY A 73 12.62 -8.23 -5.13
N ALA A 74 11.66 -9.02 -4.65
CA ALA A 74 11.05 -8.84 -3.33
C ALA A 74 10.72 -10.19 -2.70
N ILE A 75 10.79 -10.25 -1.37
CA ILE A 75 10.31 -11.36 -0.56
C ILE A 75 8.96 -10.96 0.02
N VAL A 76 7.95 -11.79 -0.19
CA VAL A 76 6.61 -11.61 0.38
C VAL A 76 6.46 -12.56 1.56
N ARG A 77 6.02 -12.03 2.70
CA ARG A 77 5.68 -12.81 3.90
C ARG A 77 4.28 -12.42 4.37
N ALA A 78 3.45 -13.41 4.65
CA ALA A 78 2.11 -13.18 5.17
C ALA A 78 1.83 -14.12 6.34
N ASN A 79 1.10 -13.60 7.33
CA ASN A 79 0.46 -14.39 8.37
C ASN A 79 -1.04 -14.37 8.11
N GLY A 80 -1.68 -15.54 8.20
CA GLY A 80 -3.11 -15.65 7.97
C GLY A 80 -3.82 -16.42 9.09
N LEU A 81 -5.06 -16.03 9.34
CA LEU A 81 -5.98 -16.69 10.26
C LEU A 81 -6.93 -17.59 9.43
N PRO A 82 -6.88 -18.91 9.60
CA PRO A 82 -7.81 -19.83 8.92
C PRO A 82 -9.24 -19.68 9.47
N PRO A 83 -10.26 -20.15 8.72
CA PRO A 83 -11.65 -20.03 9.15
C PRO A 83 -11.97 -20.85 10.42
N THR A 84 -11.25 -21.96 10.64
CA THR A 84 -11.42 -22.83 11.80
C THR A 84 -10.07 -23.36 12.30
N GLN A 85 -10.06 -24.09 13.42
CA GLN A 85 -8.86 -24.82 13.86
C GLN A 85 -8.64 -26.08 13.00
N GLY A 86 -7.40 -26.60 13.01
CA GLY A 86 -7.03 -27.84 12.31
C GLY A 86 -6.43 -27.64 10.91
N TRP A 87 -6.28 -26.40 10.45
CA TRP A 87 -5.56 -26.07 9.22
C TRP A 87 -4.06 -25.98 9.48
N TRP A 88 -3.27 -26.55 8.58
CA TRP A 88 -1.81 -26.55 8.62
C TRP A 88 -1.31 -26.54 7.18
N LYS A 89 -0.10 -26.04 6.92
CA LYS A 89 0.49 -25.87 5.57
C LYS A 89 -0.16 -24.76 4.71
N ALA A 90 -0.10 -23.53 5.24
CA ALA A 90 -0.39 -22.34 4.45
C ALA A 90 0.65 -22.13 3.33
N GLU A 91 0.23 -21.51 2.23
CA GLU A 91 1.07 -21.25 1.06
C GLU A 91 0.69 -19.92 0.41
N LEU A 92 1.69 -19.18 -0.04
CA LEU A 92 1.50 -18.03 -0.93
C LEU A 92 1.44 -18.54 -2.36
N VAL A 93 0.32 -18.35 -3.04
CA VAL A 93 0.17 -18.78 -4.43
C VAL A 93 -0.01 -17.59 -5.35
N ALA A 94 0.76 -17.59 -6.44
CA ALA A 94 0.71 -16.54 -7.44
C ALA A 94 -0.47 -16.78 -8.41
N GLU A 95 -1.30 -15.76 -8.60
CA GLU A 95 -2.45 -15.81 -9.53
C GLU A 95 -2.04 -16.07 -10.98
N ASN A 96 -0.82 -15.67 -11.34
CA ASN A 96 -0.27 -15.83 -12.70
C ASN A 96 0.45 -17.17 -12.93
N GLY A 97 0.37 -18.11 -11.98
CA GLY A 97 1.05 -19.40 -12.06
C GLY A 97 2.58 -19.29 -12.07
N GLY A 98 3.15 -18.26 -11.46
CA GLY A 98 4.59 -18.06 -11.33
C GLY A 98 5.29 -17.54 -12.59
N LYS A 99 4.52 -17.13 -13.61
CA LYS A 99 5.08 -16.55 -14.83
C LYS A 99 5.50 -15.09 -14.60
N PRO A 100 6.46 -14.55 -15.37
CA PRO A 100 6.73 -13.11 -15.36
C PRO A 100 5.48 -12.33 -15.80
N VAL A 101 5.18 -11.20 -15.14
CA VAL A 101 4.17 -10.20 -15.56
C VAL A 101 4.83 -9.04 -16.29
#